data_AF-A0A8J9S3C8-F1
#
_entry.id   AF-A0A8J9S3C8-F1
#
_cell.length_a   1.000
_cell.length_b   1.000
_cell.length_c   1.000
_cell.angle_alpha   90.00
_cell.angle_beta   90.00
_cell.angle_gamma   90.00
#
_symmetry.space_group_name_H-M   'P 1'
#
loop_
_entity.id
_entity.type
_entity.pdbx_description
1 polymer ?
#
loop_
_entity_poly.entity_id
_entity_poly.type
_entity_poly.pdbx_seq_one_letter_code
_entity_poly.pdbx_strand_id
1 'polypeptide(L)'
;CPKTCPGDMFCGNRRITNGEFRTVRVVEAGRKGRGLVVEEDVDVGDMILEYVGRAVPQKQLAKYFRRYQHDRRLYIMSLGDGIYIDARSKGGLARYINHSCEPNCQVQRWKVKGVLRAVVVPTRSLSAGTELTFDYQWERQRGRAATKCYCGTPSCRGTLEVIP
;
A
#
# COMPACT_ATOMS: atom_id res chain seq x y z
N CYS A 1 -11.81 10.98 14.27
CA CYS A 1 -12.49 11.99 15.10
C CYS A 1 -11.51 12.89 15.84
N PRO A 2 -11.88 14.16 16.15
CA PRO A 2 -11.11 15.00 17.06
C PRO A 2 -11.19 14.48 18.51
N LYS A 3 -10.30 14.98 19.39
CA LYS A 3 -10.31 14.61 20.83
C LYS A 3 -11.63 14.98 21.51
N THR A 4 -12.29 16.04 21.04
CA THR A 4 -13.58 16.55 21.52
C THR A 4 -14.80 15.74 21.07
N CYS A 5 -14.61 14.58 20.43
CA CYS A 5 -15.75 13.78 19.99
C CYS A 5 -16.53 13.21 21.20
N PRO A 6 -17.88 13.27 21.20
CA PRO A 6 -18.71 12.81 22.32
C PRO A 6 -18.51 11.35 22.73
N GLY A 7 -18.05 10.49 21.82
CA GLY A 7 -17.71 9.11 22.14
C GLY A 7 -16.44 8.96 22.98
N ASP A 8 -15.71 10.04 23.24
CA ASP A 8 -14.52 10.14 24.09
C ASP A 8 -13.56 8.93 23.97
N MET A 9 -13.32 8.20 25.07
CA MET A 9 -12.45 7.02 25.12
C MET A 9 -13.04 5.80 24.40
N PHE A 10 -14.35 5.78 24.16
CA PHE A 10 -15.06 4.72 23.43
C PHE A 10 -15.15 4.98 21.92
N CYS A 11 -14.56 6.08 21.43
CA CYS A 11 -14.60 6.44 20.02
C CYS A 11 -13.70 5.53 19.17
N GLY A 12 -14.26 4.48 18.57
CA GLY A 12 -13.56 3.59 17.63
C GLY A 12 -13.11 4.24 16.31
N ASN A 13 -13.48 5.50 16.05
CA ASN A 13 -13.09 6.25 14.85
C ASN A 13 -11.83 7.11 15.08
N ARG A 14 -10.87 6.59 15.86
CA ARG A 14 -9.55 7.20 16.11
C ARG A 14 -8.38 6.25 15.83
N ARG A 15 -8.65 5.03 15.33
CA ARG A 15 -7.68 3.96 15.03
C ARG A 15 -6.37 4.45 14.39
N ILE A 16 -6.47 5.19 13.29
CA ILE A 16 -5.30 5.75 12.57
C ILE A 16 -4.47 6.70 13.44
N THR A 17 -5.13 7.53 14.25
CA THR A 17 -4.43 8.51 15.11
C THR A 17 -3.81 7.83 16.33
N ASN A 18 -4.43 6.75 16.81
CA ASN A 18 -3.94 5.97 17.94
C ASN A 18 -2.89 4.92 17.53
N GLY A 19 -2.71 4.67 16.23
CA GLY A 19 -1.82 3.63 15.73
C GLY A 19 -2.37 2.22 15.95
N GLU A 20 -3.69 2.07 16.05
CA GLU A 20 -4.38 0.79 16.22
C GLU A 20 -4.42 0.06 14.87
N PHE A 21 -3.35 -0.69 14.61
CA PHE A 21 -3.11 -1.45 13.40
C PHE A 21 -2.87 -2.93 13.75
N ARG A 22 -2.94 -3.80 12.75
CA ARG A 22 -2.72 -5.25 12.91
C ARG A 22 -1.23 -5.58 12.90
N THR A 23 -0.88 -6.69 13.53
CA THR A 23 0.50 -7.19 13.60
C THR A 23 0.90 -7.83 12.28
N VAL A 24 2.06 -7.42 11.76
CA VAL A 24 2.56 -7.86 10.46
C VAL A 24 4.05 -8.14 10.51
N ARG A 25 4.52 -9.05 9.66
CA ARG A 25 5.94 -9.42 9.55
C ARG A 25 6.43 -9.46 8.12
N VAL A 26 7.67 -9.04 7.93
CA VAL A 26 8.36 -9.11 6.63
C VAL A 26 8.85 -10.53 6.40
N VAL A 27 8.63 -11.05 5.20
CA VAL A 27 9.06 -12.39 4.78
C VAL A 27 9.80 -12.33 3.45
N GLU A 28 10.55 -13.38 3.13
CA GLU A 28 11.04 -13.59 1.77
C GLU A 28 9.89 -14.12 0.89
N ALA A 29 9.71 -13.50 -0.28
CA ALA A 29 8.63 -13.75 -1.24
C ALA A 29 9.20 -14.18 -2.62
N GLY A 30 10.32 -14.90 -2.58
CA GLY A 30 10.98 -15.46 -3.76
C GLY A 30 11.34 -14.38 -4.80
N ARG A 31 10.85 -14.55 -6.03
CA ARG A 31 11.15 -13.62 -7.15
C ARG A 31 10.57 -12.22 -6.97
N LYS A 32 9.63 -12.04 -6.04
CA LYS A 32 9.08 -10.72 -5.68
C LYS A 32 10.02 -9.94 -4.73
N GLY A 33 11.02 -10.60 -4.15
CA GLY A 33 11.87 -10.04 -3.11
C GLY A 33 11.24 -10.19 -1.75
N ARG A 34 11.07 -9.10 -0.99
CA ARG A 34 10.41 -9.15 0.33
C ARG A 34 8.89 -9.00 0.18
N GLY A 35 8.15 -9.69 1.03
CA GLY A 35 6.70 -9.59 1.17
C GLY A 35 6.32 -9.18 2.59
N LEU A 36 5.02 -8.98 2.81
CA LEU A 36 4.45 -8.67 4.13
C LEU A 36 3.30 -9.65 4.41
N VAL A 37 3.30 -10.28 5.58
CA VAL A 37 2.23 -11.17 6.04
C VAL A 37 1.57 -10.59 7.28
N VAL A 38 0.29 -10.90 7.51
CA VAL A 38 -0.35 -10.71 8.82
C VAL A 38 0.07 -11.82 9.78
N GLU A 39 0.18 -11.50 11.07
CA GLU A 39 0.52 -12.48 12.13
C GLU A 39 -0.69 -12.92 12.95
N GLU A 40 -1.86 -12.36 12.65
CA GLU A 40 -3.14 -12.66 13.27
C GLU A 40 -4.22 -12.77 12.18
N ASP A 41 -5.35 -13.41 12.50
CA ASP A 41 -6.50 -13.40 11.62
C ASP A 41 -7.05 -11.97 11.52
N VAL A 42 -7.40 -11.56 10.31
CA VAL A 42 -7.95 -10.21 10.04
C VAL A 42 -9.22 -10.32 9.22
N ASP A 43 -10.20 -9.48 9.55
CA ASP A 43 -11.52 -9.48 8.91
C ASP A 43 -11.79 -8.18 8.15
N VAL A 44 -12.80 -8.23 7.27
CA VAL A 44 -13.28 -7.04 6.56
C VAL A 44 -13.69 -5.96 7.58
N GLY A 45 -13.14 -4.76 7.42
CA GLY A 45 -13.35 -3.62 8.34
C GLY A 45 -12.14 -3.31 9.24
N ASP A 46 -11.15 -4.21 9.26
CA ASP A 46 -9.88 -3.97 9.92
C ASP A 46 -8.99 -2.97 9.18
N MET A 47 -8.15 -2.28 9.96
CA MET A 47 -7.07 -1.45 9.44
C MET A 47 -5.76 -2.20 9.67
N ILE A 48 -5.17 -2.75 8.61
CA ILE A 48 -3.97 -3.57 8.78
C ILE A 48 -2.77 -2.68 9.08
N LEU A 49 -2.56 -1.61 8.28
CA LEU A 49 -1.50 -0.63 8.50
C LEU A 49 -1.69 0.62 7.62
N GLU A 50 -1.00 1.71 7.97
CA GLU A 50 -0.91 2.92 7.13
C GLU A 50 0.26 2.82 6.13
N TYR A 51 0.01 3.18 4.87
CA TYR A 51 1.07 3.40 3.90
C TYR A 51 1.63 4.81 4.08
N VAL A 52 2.66 4.91 4.91
CA VAL A 52 3.32 6.18 5.23
C VAL A 52 4.54 6.41 4.37
N GLY A 53 4.82 7.68 4.09
CA GLY A 53 6.09 8.11 3.51
C GLY A 53 6.15 9.61 3.26
N ARG A 54 7.07 10.05 2.40
CA ARG A 54 7.18 11.46 2.04
C ARG A 54 6.05 11.84 1.09
N ALA A 55 5.29 12.89 1.42
CA ALA A 55 4.35 13.49 0.47
C ALA A 55 5.10 14.22 -0.65
N VAL A 56 4.77 13.89 -1.89
CA VAL A 56 5.39 14.39 -3.11
C VAL A 56 4.28 14.93 -4.03
N PRO A 57 4.28 16.23 -4.37
CA PRO A 57 3.36 16.76 -5.37
C PRO A 57 3.64 16.17 -6.75
N GLN A 58 2.61 15.94 -7.55
CA GLN A 58 2.69 15.38 -8.91
C GLN A 58 3.71 16.11 -9.80
N LYS A 59 3.77 17.45 -9.71
CA LYS A 59 4.74 18.27 -10.45
C LYS A 59 6.21 17.92 -10.18
N GLN A 60 6.51 17.25 -9.07
CA GLN A 60 7.86 16.83 -8.73
C GLN A 60 8.14 15.37 -9.11
N LEU A 61 7.12 14.57 -9.47
CA LEU A 61 7.22 13.13 -9.63
C LEU A 61 8.26 12.71 -10.67
N ALA A 62 8.35 13.45 -11.78
CA ALA A 62 9.34 13.22 -12.85
C ALA A 62 10.79 13.26 -12.33
N LYS A 63 11.09 14.13 -11.33
CA LYS A 63 12.41 14.19 -10.70
C LYS A 63 12.73 12.91 -9.93
N TYR A 64 11.75 12.35 -9.22
CA TYR A 64 11.92 11.10 -8.47
C TYR A 64 12.07 9.91 -9.42
N PHE A 65 11.26 9.81 -10.47
CA PHE A 65 11.41 8.76 -11.48
C PHE A 65 12.76 8.80 -12.18
N ARG A 66 13.28 10.00 -12.50
CA ARG A 66 14.63 10.17 -13.07
C ARG A 66 15.70 9.73 -12.07
N ARG A 67 15.58 10.16 -10.81
CA ARG A 67 16.51 9.78 -9.73
C ARG A 67 16.55 8.26 -9.51
N TYR A 68 15.43 7.58 -9.70
CA TYR A 68 15.25 6.16 -9.42
C TYR A 68 15.22 5.28 -10.67
N GLN A 69 15.65 5.81 -11.82
CA GLN A 69 15.49 5.13 -13.11
C GLN A 69 16.22 3.78 -13.21
N HIS A 70 17.27 3.57 -12.42
CA HIS A 70 18.04 2.31 -12.36
C HIS A 70 17.62 1.42 -11.19
N ASP A 71 16.67 1.85 -10.36
CA ASP A 71 16.17 1.04 -9.27
C ASP A 71 15.08 0.09 -9.78
N ARG A 72 15.16 -1.17 -9.36
CA ARG A 72 14.17 -2.20 -9.68
C ARG A 72 12.91 -2.10 -8.82
N ARG A 73 12.92 -1.33 -7.73
CA ARG A 73 11.80 -1.19 -6.78
C ARG A 73 11.26 0.23 -6.76
N LEU A 74 9.97 0.39 -7.02
CA LEU A 74 9.27 1.66 -6.93
C LEU A 74 8.31 1.65 -5.74
N TYR A 75 8.48 2.59 -4.82
CA TYR A 75 7.67 2.73 -3.59
C TYR A 75 6.86 4.04 -3.62
N ILE A 76 6.36 4.39 -4.81
CA ILE A 76 5.60 5.61 -5.06
C ILE A 76 4.15 5.23 -5.30
N MET A 77 3.23 5.80 -4.52
CA MET A 77 1.79 5.54 -4.63
C MET A 77 1.00 6.84 -4.71
N SER A 78 -0.05 6.89 -5.54
CA SER A 78 -0.98 8.03 -5.60
C SER A 78 -1.90 8.07 -4.39
N LEU A 79 -1.81 9.17 -3.62
CA LEU A 79 -2.69 9.43 -2.48
C LEU A 79 -4.01 10.09 -2.92
N GLY A 80 -4.05 10.74 -4.09
CA GLY A 80 -5.17 11.57 -4.56
C GLY A 80 -4.80 13.06 -4.59
N ASP A 81 -5.62 13.87 -5.25
CA ASP A 81 -5.46 15.34 -5.33
C ASP A 81 -4.08 15.80 -5.80
N GLY A 82 -3.46 15.05 -6.72
CA GLY A 82 -2.11 15.33 -7.23
C GLY A 82 -1.00 15.13 -6.19
N ILE A 83 -1.27 14.44 -5.08
CA ILE A 83 -0.28 14.07 -4.06
C ILE A 83 0.07 12.58 -4.19
N TYR A 84 1.36 12.31 -4.08
CA TYR A 84 1.94 10.96 -4.07
C TYR A 84 2.68 10.73 -2.77
N ILE A 85 2.78 9.48 -2.33
CA ILE A 85 3.59 9.06 -1.20
C ILE A 85 4.81 8.33 -1.73
N ASP A 86 6.02 8.82 -1.43
CA ASP A 86 7.28 8.12 -1.65
C ASP A 86 7.75 7.48 -0.33
N ALA A 87 7.60 6.16 -0.22
CA ALA A 87 7.96 5.38 0.95
C ALA A 87 9.41 4.85 0.91
N ARG A 88 10.24 5.29 -0.05
CA ARG A 88 11.60 4.76 -0.23
C ARG A 88 12.54 5.10 0.92
N SER A 89 12.62 6.37 1.29
CA SER A 89 13.58 6.89 2.29
C SER A 89 12.98 7.04 3.68
N LYS A 90 11.69 7.38 3.73
CA LYS A 90 10.89 7.45 4.95
C LYS A 90 9.63 6.66 4.63
N GLY A 91 9.41 5.54 5.32
CA GLY A 91 8.27 4.68 5.06
C GLY A 91 8.06 3.62 6.13
N GLY A 92 6.85 3.05 6.16
CA GLY A 92 6.47 1.98 7.07
C GLY A 92 6.62 0.59 6.45
N LEU A 93 6.13 -0.43 7.15
CA LEU A 93 6.15 -1.83 6.68
C LEU A 93 5.31 -2.03 5.40
N ALA A 94 4.34 -1.16 5.14
CA ALA A 94 3.48 -1.17 3.95
C ALA A 94 4.22 -1.23 2.62
N ARG A 95 5.45 -0.69 2.57
CA ARG A 95 6.28 -0.69 1.35
C ARG A 95 6.64 -2.10 0.87
N TYR A 96 6.46 -3.12 1.70
CA TYR A 96 6.73 -4.52 1.39
C TYR A 96 5.51 -5.29 0.90
N ILE A 97 4.34 -4.67 0.83
CA ILE A 97 3.16 -5.30 0.25
C ILE A 97 3.38 -5.42 -1.26
N ASN A 98 3.25 -6.63 -1.78
CA ASN A 98 3.48 -6.95 -3.19
C ASN A 98 2.24 -6.76 -4.05
N HIS A 99 2.46 -6.74 -5.36
CA HIS A 99 1.38 -6.81 -6.34
C HIS A 99 0.76 -8.21 -6.40
N SER A 100 -0.57 -8.25 -6.56
CA SER A 100 -1.30 -9.41 -7.08
C SER A 100 -2.36 -8.95 -8.08
N CYS A 101 -2.58 -9.74 -9.14
CA CYS A 101 -3.70 -9.55 -10.07
C CYS A 101 -5.04 -9.99 -9.46
N GLU A 102 -5.02 -10.86 -8.45
CA GLU A 102 -6.16 -11.17 -7.57
C GLU A 102 -5.77 -10.77 -6.14
N PRO A 103 -5.83 -9.47 -5.81
CA PRO A 103 -5.38 -8.99 -4.51
C PRO A 103 -6.35 -9.34 -3.37
N ASN A 104 -5.81 -9.39 -2.16
CA ASN A 104 -6.58 -9.60 -0.93
C ASN A 104 -6.67 -8.35 -0.04
N CYS A 105 -6.04 -7.26 -0.46
CA CYS A 105 -6.09 -5.96 0.20
C CYS A 105 -6.37 -4.84 -0.81
N GLN A 106 -6.84 -3.71 -0.29
CA GLN A 106 -6.98 -2.47 -1.01
C GLN A 106 -6.52 -1.28 -0.17
N VAL A 107 -6.29 -0.14 -0.81
CA VAL A 107 -5.91 1.11 -0.13
C VAL A 107 -7.14 2.01 -0.02
N GLN A 108 -7.57 2.27 1.21
CA GLN A 108 -8.59 3.25 1.51
C GLN A 108 -7.96 4.60 1.88
N ARG A 109 -8.63 5.67 1.46
CA ARG A 109 -8.20 7.05 1.73
C ARG A 109 -9.02 7.63 2.88
N TRP A 110 -8.36 8.02 3.95
CA TRP A 110 -8.99 8.56 5.15
C TRP A 110 -8.50 9.97 5.43
N LYS A 111 -9.41 10.89 5.78
CA LYS A 111 -9.04 12.26 6.18
C LYS A 111 -8.87 12.32 7.69
N VAL A 112 -7.65 12.57 8.15
CA VAL A 112 -7.30 12.71 9.57
C VAL A 112 -6.78 14.11 9.81
N LYS A 113 -7.52 14.91 10.60
CA LYS A 113 -7.21 16.33 10.86
C LYS A 113 -7.02 17.14 9.56
N GLY A 114 -7.88 16.91 8.57
CA GLY A 114 -7.82 17.59 7.27
C GLY A 114 -6.81 16.99 6.27
N VAL A 115 -5.91 16.11 6.72
CA VAL A 115 -4.87 15.50 5.88
C VAL A 115 -5.32 14.13 5.38
N LEU A 116 -5.17 13.89 4.08
CA LEU A 116 -5.44 12.60 3.46
C LEU A 116 -4.37 11.58 3.87
N ARG A 117 -4.78 10.35 4.18
CA ARG A 117 -3.92 9.22 4.56
C ARG A 117 -4.34 7.97 3.81
N ALA A 118 -3.38 7.11 3.51
CA ALA A 118 -3.60 5.84 2.82
C ALA A 118 -3.52 4.68 3.82
N VAL A 119 -4.62 3.97 4.01
CA VAL A 119 -4.71 2.83 4.94
C VAL A 119 -4.94 1.56 4.13
N VAL A 120 -4.16 0.53 4.41
CA VAL A 120 -4.32 -0.81 3.84
C VAL A 120 -5.38 -1.55 4.65
N VAL A 121 -6.40 -2.05 3.96
CA VAL A 121 -7.50 -2.82 4.55
C VAL A 121 -7.69 -4.12 3.77
N PRO A 122 -8.17 -5.20 4.41
CA PRO A 122 -8.46 -6.44 3.72
C PRO A 122 -9.75 -6.31 2.88
N THR A 123 -9.82 -7.02 1.76
CA THR A 123 -11.05 -7.13 0.94
C THR A 123 -11.90 -8.35 1.28
N ARG A 124 -11.35 -9.26 2.08
CA ARG A 124 -11.96 -10.49 2.61
C ARG A 124 -11.21 -10.92 3.87
N SER A 125 -11.76 -11.83 4.66
CA SER A 125 -11.03 -12.41 5.81
C SER A 125 -9.73 -13.10 5.37
N LEU A 126 -8.66 -12.90 6.14
CA LEU A 126 -7.34 -13.47 5.93
C LEU A 126 -6.88 -14.17 7.19
N SER A 127 -6.37 -15.39 7.05
CA SER A 127 -5.75 -16.11 8.17
C SER A 127 -4.34 -15.60 8.45
N ALA A 128 -3.89 -15.76 9.68
CA ALA A 128 -2.49 -15.53 10.06
C ALA A 128 -1.52 -16.21 9.09
N GLY A 129 -0.44 -15.52 8.74
CA GLY A 129 0.56 -15.95 7.76
C GLY A 129 0.22 -15.65 6.31
N THR A 130 -0.98 -15.14 6.00
CA THR A 130 -1.36 -14.77 4.62
C THR A 130 -0.52 -13.56 4.14
N GLU A 131 0.09 -13.68 2.95
CA GLU A 131 0.77 -12.56 2.29
C GLU A 131 -0.25 -11.50 1.86
N LEU A 132 -0.01 -10.26 2.27
CA LEU A 132 -0.79 -9.10 1.89
C LEU A 132 -0.40 -8.66 0.48
N THR A 133 -1.40 -8.39 -0.35
CA THR A 133 -1.22 -7.95 -1.73
C THR A 133 -2.29 -6.96 -2.16
N PHE A 134 -1.94 -5.98 -3.01
CA PHE A 134 -2.92 -5.11 -3.69
C PHE A 134 -2.57 -4.92 -5.17
N ASP A 135 -3.54 -4.56 -6.02
CA ASP A 135 -3.23 -4.20 -7.42
C ASP A 135 -2.50 -2.86 -7.44
N TYR A 136 -1.29 -2.84 -8.03
CA TYR A 136 -0.47 -1.64 -8.11
C TYR A 136 -1.05 -0.59 -9.07
N GLN A 137 -1.84 -1.03 -10.05
CA GLN A 137 -2.40 -0.17 -11.09
C GLN A 137 -1.35 0.72 -11.76
N TRP A 138 -0.13 0.20 -11.95
CA TRP A 138 0.94 0.96 -12.58
C TRP A 138 0.65 1.12 -14.07
N GLU A 139 0.69 2.35 -14.56
CA GLU A 139 0.59 2.60 -15.99
C GLU A 139 1.95 2.40 -16.66
N ARG A 140 1.93 1.71 -17.81
CA ARG A 140 3.14 1.52 -18.60
C ARG A 140 3.66 2.86 -19.13
N GLN A 141 4.90 3.17 -18.79
CA GLN A 141 5.59 4.34 -19.33
C GLN A 141 6.09 4.08 -20.76
N ARG A 142 5.87 5.03 -21.67
CA ARG A 142 6.30 4.93 -23.08
C ARG A 142 7.81 4.69 -23.15
N GLY A 143 8.23 3.72 -23.96
CA GLY A 143 9.63 3.36 -24.15
C GLY A 143 10.25 2.51 -23.03
N ARG A 144 9.47 2.08 -22.03
CA ARG A 144 9.92 1.10 -21.04
C ARG A 144 9.28 -0.28 -21.27
N ALA A 145 10.10 -1.31 -21.09
CA ALA A 145 9.62 -2.69 -21.04
C ALA A 145 8.75 -2.87 -19.79
N ALA A 146 7.68 -3.66 -19.92
CA ALA A 146 6.83 -4.01 -18.78
C ALA A 146 7.57 -4.97 -17.85
N THR A 147 7.32 -4.83 -16.56
CA THR A 147 7.89 -5.65 -15.50
C THR A 147 7.09 -6.94 -15.38
N LYS A 148 7.75 -8.10 -15.52
CA LYS A 148 7.09 -9.40 -15.38
C LYS A 148 6.45 -9.56 -13.99
N CYS A 149 5.20 -10.01 -13.94
CA CYS A 149 4.48 -10.32 -12.72
C CYS A 149 4.79 -11.74 -12.24
N TYR A 150 4.93 -11.89 -10.91
CA TYR A 150 5.16 -13.16 -10.23
C TYR A 150 4.12 -13.43 -9.14
N CYS A 151 2.90 -12.91 -9.28
CA CYS A 151 1.84 -13.11 -8.28
C CYS A 151 1.33 -14.55 -8.22
N GLY A 152 1.45 -15.30 -9.32
CA GLY A 152 1.08 -16.72 -9.38
C GLY A 152 -0.42 -17.00 -9.44
N THR A 153 -1.28 -15.98 -9.56
CA THR A 153 -2.73 -16.17 -9.63
C THR A 153 -3.15 -16.70 -11.00
N PRO A 154 -4.25 -17.49 -11.09
CA PRO A 154 -4.75 -17.99 -12.38
C PRO A 154 -5.09 -16.89 -13.38
N SER A 155 -5.65 -15.76 -12.92
CA SER A 155 -5.94 -14.60 -13.78
C SER A 155 -4.78 -13.59 -13.89
N CYS A 156 -3.54 -14.01 -13.65
CA CYS A 156 -2.38 -13.14 -13.73
C CYS A 156 -2.25 -12.50 -15.13
N ARG A 157 -2.18 -11.16 -15.17
CA ARG A 157 -1.99 -10.37 -16.40
C ARG A 157 -0.60 -10.50 -17.03
N GLY A 158 0.32 -11.20 -16.37
CA GLY A 158 1.70 -11.40 -16.83
C GLY A 158 2.67 -10.24 -16.55
N THR A 159 2.15 -9.02 -16.33
CA THR A 159 2.94 -7.81 -16.02
C THR A 159 2.42 -7.08 -14.78
N LEU A 160 3.29 -6.30 -14.12
CA LEU A 160 2.91 -5.43 -13.00
C LEU A 160 2.13 -4.21 -13.49
N GLU A 161 2.50 -3.70 -14.68
CA GLU A 161 1.84 -2.59 -15.32
C GLU A 161 0.55 -3.05 -16.01
N VAL A 162 -0.47 -2.19 -15.95
CA VAL A 162 -1.70 -2.30 -16.75
C VAL A 162 -1.34 -1.94 -18.18
N ILE A 163 -1.68 -2.83 -19.11
CA ILE A 163 -1.51 -2.63 -20.54
C ILE A 163 -2.89 -2.20 -21.10
N PRO A 164 -3.01 -1.01 -21.70
CA PRO A 164 -4.22 -0.58 -22.40
C PRO A 164 -4.57 -1.47 -23.59
#